data_AF-A0A0Q7CV87-F1
#
_entry.id   AF-A0A0Q7CV87-F1
#
_cell.length_a   1.000
_cell.length_b   1.000
_cell.length_c   1.000
_cell.angle_alpha   90.00
_cell.angle_beta   90.00
_cell.angle_gamma   90.00
#
_symmetry.space_group_name_H-M   'P 1'
#
loop_
_entity.id
_entity.type
_entity.pdbx_description
1 polymer ?
#
loop_
_entity_poly.entity_id
_entity_poly.type
_entity_poly.pdbx_seq_one_letter_code
_entity_poly.pdbx_strand_id
1 'polypeptide(L)'
;MSTISIQAVAPRKAPRGAEPLARAAAAVWQWAVGRLAQRRQPHDPRQDLPQLWALADKYQSVDPGLAADLRGAALRWERETQQS
;
A
#
# COMPACT_ATOMS: atom_id res chain seq x y z
N MET A 1 55.51 8.92 -27.59
CA MET A 1 54.04 8.83 -27.50
C MET A 1 53.69 7.40 -27.14
N SER A 2 53.28 7.13 -25.89
CA SER A 2 52.96 5.78 -25.43
C SER A 2 51.46 5.55 -25.55
N THR A 3 51.07 4.62 -26.41
CA THR A 3 49.67 4.26 -26.66
C THR A 3 49.19 3.32 -25.55
N ILE A 4 48.25 3.77 -24.73
CA ILE A 4 47.63 2.94 -23.69
C ILE A 4 46.55 2.10 -24.37
N SER A 5 46.79 0.80 -24.50
CA SER A 5 45.78 -0.15 -25.01
C SER A 5 44.83 -0.53 -23.88
N ILE A 6 43.59 -0.05 -23.96
CA ILE A 6 42.52 -0.44 -23.04
C ILE A 6 42.02 -1.82 -23.47
N GLN A 7 42.35 -2.86 -22.70
CA GLN A 7 41.77 -4.19 -22.89
C GLN A 7 40.32 -4.17 -22.41
N ALA A 8 39.39 -4.47 -23.33
CA ALA A 8 37.99 -4.68 -22.99
C ALA A 8 37.87 -5.91 -22.08
N VAL A 9 37.45 -5.69 -20.83
CA VAL A 9 37.15 -6.78 -19.89
C VAL A 9 35.98 -7.57 -20.46
N ALA A 10 36.22 -8.84 -20.79
CA ALA A 10 35.19 -9.74 -21.30
C ALA A 10 33.98 -9.79 -20.35
N PRO A 11 32.75 -9.85 -20.87
CA PRO A 11 31.56 -9.89 -20.03
C PRO A 11 31.65 -11.12 -19.11
N ARG A 12 31.64 -10.88 -17.79
CA ARG A 12 31.62 -11.94 -16.78
C ARG A 12 30.42 -12.84 -17.08
N LYS A 13 30.67 -14.07 -17.54
CA LYS A 13 29.62 -15.11 -17.65
C LYS A 13 28.96 -15.25 -16.28
N ALA A 14 27.65 -15.10 -16.25
CA ALA A 14 26.88 -15.28 -15.02
C ALA A 14 27.17 -16.70 -14.47
N PRO A 15 27.43 -16.85 -13.15
CA PRO A 15 27.75 -18.14 -12.57
C PRO A 15 26.62 -19.14 -12.83
N ARG A 16 26.96 -20.42 -13.04
CA ARG A 16 25.95 -21.48 -13.18
C ARG A 16 25.06 -21.47 -11.93
N GLY A 17 23.76 -21.23 -12.12
CA GLY A 17 22.80 -21.05 -11.03
C GLY A 17 22.34 -19.60 -10.79
N ALA A 18 22.90 -18.60 -11.49
CA ALA A 18 22.41 -17.23 -11.44
C ALA A 18 20.98 -17.11 -11.98
N GLU A 19 20.62 -17.92 -12.98
CA GLU A 19 19.28 -17.93 -13.59
C GLU A 19 18.18 -18.41 -12.62
N PRO A 20 18.29 -19.57 -11.94
CA PRO A 20 17.28 -19.97 -10.95
C PRO A 20 17.23 -19.00 -9.76
N LEU A 21 18.37 -18.42 -9.34
CA LEU A 21 18.38 -17.41 -8.27
C LEU A 21 17.67 -16.12 -8.70
N ALA A 22 17.89 -15.65 -9.93
CA ALA A 22 17.21 -14.48 -10.48
C ALA A 22 15.70 -14.71 -10.60
N ARG A 23 15.27 -15.92 -11.00
CA ARG A 23 13.85 -16.28 -11.04
C ARG A 23 13.23 -16.30 -9.65
N ALA A 24 13.92 -16.86 -8.65
CA ALA A 24 13.45 -16.86 -7.28
C ALA A 24 13.34 -15.43 -6.72
N ALA A 25 14.34 -14.58 -6.96
CA ALA A 25 14.32 -13.18 -6.55
C ALA A 25 13.17 -12.40 -7.22
N ALA A 26 12.94 -12.63 -8.52
CA ALA A 26 11.84 -12.01 -9.25
C ALA A 26 10.46 -12.44 -8.71
N ALA A 27 10.29 -13.72 -8.38
CA ALA A 27 9.05 -14.24 -7.79
C ALA A 27 8.76 -13.63 -6.41
N VAL A 28 9.78 -13.52 -5.56
CA VAL A 28 9.68 -12.88 -4.24
C VAL A 28 9.33 -11.40 -4.39
N TRP A 29 9.95 -10.70 -5.33
CA TRP A 29 9.66 -9.29 -5.62
C TRP A 29 8.22 -9.10 -6.10
N GLN A 30 7.76 -9.91 -7.06
CA GLN A 30 6.39 -9.86 -7.56
C GLN A 30 5.36 -10.15 -6.45
N TRP A 31 5.63 -11.09 -5.56
CA TRP A 31 4.79 -11.34 -4.39
C TRP A 31 4.74 -10.16 -3.44
N ALA A 32 5.89 -9.55 -3.13
CA ALA A 32 5.96 -8.37 -2.27
C ALA A 32 5.22 -7.17 -2.88
N VAL A 33 5.39 -6.94 -4.19
CA VAL A 33 4.67 -5.90 -4.93
C VAL A 33 3.18 -6.18 -4.99
N GLY A 34 2.76 -7.44 -5.21
CA GLY A 34 1.36 -7.85 -5.17
C GLY A 34 0.71 -7.61 -3.80
N ARG A 35 1.41 -7.93 -2.71
CA ARG A 35 0.95 -7.60 -1.34
C ARG A 35 0.89 -6.10 -1.09
N LEU A 36 1.88 -5.34 -1.59
CA LEU A 36 1.87 -3.88 -1.46
C LEU A 36 0.71 -3.26 -2.25
N ALA A 37 0.41 -3.79 -3.45
CA ALA A 37 -0.72 -3.38 -4.27
C ALA A 37 -2.06 -3.75 -3.62
N GLN A 38 -2.18 -4.91 -2.96
CA GLN A 38 -3.37 -5.25 -2.17
C GLN A 38 -3.55 -4.32 -0.96
N ARG A 39 -2.48 -3.92 -0.28
CA ARG A 39 -2.54 -2.90 0.78
C ARG A 39 -2.85 -1.50 0.25
N ARG A 40 -2.63 -1.26 -1.04
CA ARG A 40 -3.04 -0.05 -1.78
C ARG A 40 -4.30 -0.30 -2.60
N GLN A 41 -5.14 -1.27 -2.24
CA GLN A 41 -6.50 -1.26 -2.76
C GLN A 41 -7.06 0.14 -2.51
N PRO A 42 -7.71 0.77 -3.52
CA PRO A 42 -8.37 2.03 -3.33
C PRO A 42 -9.45 1.79 -2.28
N HIS A 43 -9.12 2.11 -1.04
CA HIS A 43 -10.06 2.15 0.05
C HIS A 43 -11.01 3.27 -0.30
N ASP A 44 -12.27 2.92 -0.61
CA ASP A 44 -13.27 3.93 -0.92
C ASP A 44 -13.67 4.57 0.42
N PRO A 45 -13.30 5.83 0.69
CA PRO A 45 -13.60 6.49 1.95
C PRO A 45 -15.11 6.60 2.20
N ARG A 46 -15.95 6.40 1.18
CA ARG A 46 -17.41 6.37 1.31
C ARG A 46 -17.93 5.10 1.98
N GLN A 47 -17.14 4.02 2.02
CA GLN A 47 -17.48 2.77 2.70
C GLN A 47 -17.30 2.84 4.23
N ASP A 48 -16.56 3.82 4.74
CA ASP A 48 -16.32 3.99 6.18
C ASP A 48 -17.47 4.72 6.89
N LEU A 49 -18.21 5.54 6.15
CA LEU A 49 -19.24 6.42 6.69
C LEU A 49 -20.43 5.64 7.30
N PRO A 50 -20.94 4.55 6.68
CA PRO A 50 -21.92 3.68 7.33
C PRO A 50 -21.38 2.98 8.59
N GLN A 51 -20.08 2.66 8.62
CA GLN A 51 -19.47 2.01 9.79
C GLN A 51 -19.33 2.97 10.97
N LEU A 52 -19.01 4.25 10.70
CA LEU A 52 -18.99 5.31 11.70
C LEU A 52 -20.37 5.55 12.33
N TRP A 53 -21.44 5.54 11.52
CA TRP A 53 -22.81 5.64 12.03
C TRP A 53 -23.20 4.45 12.89
N ALA A 54 -22.90 3.22 12.43
CA ALA A 54 -23.16 2.01 13.20
C ALA A 54 -22.39 2.00 14.53
N LEU A 55 -21.16 2.54 14.55
CA LEU A 55 -20.36 2.68 15.75
C LEU A 55 -21.00 3.70 16.71
N ALA A 56 -21.43 4.86 16.21
CA ALA A 56 -22.12 5.86 17.02
C ALA A 56 -23.38 5.31 17.69
N ASP A 57 -24.18 4.53 16.97
CA ASP A 57 -25.39 3.92 17.52
C ASP A 57 -25.08 2.85 18.57
N LYS A 58 -23.99 2.09 18.39
CA LYS A 58 -23.52 1.13 19.39
C LYS A 58 -23.11 1.80 20.70
N TYR A 59 -22.47 2.98 20.63
CA TYR A 59 -22.04 3.71 21.81
C TYR A 59 -23.13 4.59 22.43
N GLN A 60 -24.26 4.83 21.75
CA GLN A 60 -25.36 5.66 22.25
C GLN A 60 -25.85 5.27 23.65
N SER A 61 -25.87 3.97 23.96
CA SER A 61 -26.34 3.46 25.27
C SER A 61 -25.24 3.37 26.32
N VAL A 62 -23.97 3.44 25.92
CA VAL A 62 -22.80 3.27 26.80
C VAL A 62 -22.17 4.61 27.16
N ASP A 63 -21.96 5.46 26.15
CA ASP A 63 -21.41 6.79 26.27
C ASP A 63 -22.04 7.72 25.20
N PRO A 64 -23.05 8.52 25.58
CA PRO A 64 -23.71 9.42 24.64
C PRO A 64 -22.79 10.57 24.17
N GLY A 65 -21.74 10.92 24.92
CA GLY A 65 -20.76 11.92 24.51
C GLY A 65 -19.90 11.41 23.37
N LEU A 66 -19.34 10.20 23.52
CA LEU A 66 -18.59 9.54 22.46
C LEU A 66 -19.46 9.29 21.22
N ALA A 67 -20.73 8.91 21.40
CA ALA A 67 -21.67 8.76 20.29
C ALA A 67 -21.89 10.09 19.54
N ALA A 68 -22.01 11.21 20.24
CA ALA A 68 -22.14 12.54 19.62
C ALA A 68 -20.88 12.92 18.85
N ASP A 69 -19.69 12.64 19.39
CA ASP A 69 -18.41 12.89 18.72
C ASP A 69 -18.27 12.06 17.44
N LEU A 70 -18.66 10.78 17.48
CA LEU A 70 -18.65 9.89 16.31
C LEU A 70 -19.62 10.35 15.22
N ARG A 71 -20.82 10.82 15.59
CA ARG A 71 -21.76 11.42 14.62
C ARG A 71 -21.22 12.71 14.03
N GLY A 72 -20.60 13.55 14.86
CA GLY A 72 -19.95 14.79 14.40
C GLY A 72 -18.80 14.52 13.43
N ALA A 73 -18.02 13.47 13.68
CA ALA A 73 -16.97 13.00 12.77
C ALA A 73 -17.57 12.47 11.45
N ALA A 74 -18.64 11.66 11.52
CA ALA A 74 -19.33 11.14 10.33
C ALA A 74 -19.87 12.26 9.42
N LEU A 75 -20.51 13.29 10.00
CA LEU A 75 -21.02 14.45 9.26
C LEU A 75 -19.91 15.31 8.65
N ARG A 76 -18.75 15.39 9.30
CA ARG A 76 -17.58 16.09 8.75
C ARG A 76 -17.03 15.33 7.54
N TRP A 77 -16.86 14.02 7.69
CA TRP A 77 -16.38 13.13 6.64
C TRP A 77 -17.31 13.11 5.42
N GLU A 78 -18.63 13.14 5.63
CA GLU A 78 -19.63 13.24 4.56
C GLU A 78 -19.42 14.49 3.71
N ARG A 79 -19.17 15.63 4.35
CA ARG A 79 -18.91 16.90 3.64
C ARG A 79 -17.60 16.86 2.85
N GLU A 80 -16.54 16.31 3.44
CA GLU A 80 -15.23 16.21 2.78
C GLU A 80 -15.25 15.26 1.56
N THR A 81 -16.01 14.17 1.64
CA THR A 81 -16.13 13.16 0.57
C THR A 81 -17.12 13.55 -0.54
N GLN A 82 -17.99 14.54 -0.30
CA GLN A 82 -18.86 15.15 -1.33
C GLN A 82 -18.15 16.28 -2.10
N GLN A 83 -17.08 16.85 -1.55
CA GLN A 83 -16.31 17.94 -2.17
C GLN A 83 -15.09 17.47 -2.98
N SER A 84 -14.76 16.18 -2.93
CA SER A 84 -13.64 15.55 -3.67
C SER A 84 -14.14 14.73 -4.87
#